data_AF-A0A9E1NPQ6-F1
#
_entry.id   AF-A0A9E1NPQ6-F1
#
_cell.length_a   1.000
_cell.length_b   1.000
_cell.length_c   1.000
_cell.angle_alpha   90.00
_cell.angle_beta   90.00
_cell.angle_gamma   90.00
#
_symmetry.space_group_name_H-M   'P 1'
#
loop_
_entity.id
_entity.type
_entity.pdbx_description
1 polymer ?
#
loop_
_entity_poly.entity_id
_entity_poly.type
_entity_poly.pdbx_seq_one_letter_code
_entity_poly.pdbx_strand_id
1 'polypeptide(L)'
;MNRFILISVMLFSFNSWADDTSIEHFSSKQTIKQNFPFSDAVRVDNTIYISGMIGEDNNGNLVEGGIVPEAHTVMKTMAKILA
;
A
#
# COMPACT_ATOMS: atom_id res chain seq x y z
N MET A 1 26.71 9.71 -44.87
CA MET A 1 26.99 8.99 -43.61
C MET A 1 26.57 9.79 -42.37
N ASN A 2 26.87 11.09 -42.30
CA ASN A 2 26.63 11.91 -41.10
C ASN A 2 25.15 12.16 -40.71
N ARG A 3 24.20 12.14 -41.67
CA ARG A 3 22.77 12.38 -41.38
C ARG A 3 22.07 11.17 -40.73
N PHE A 4 22.50 9.95 -41.06
CA PHE A 4 21.97 8.72 -40.46
C PHE A 4 22.44 8.52 -39.01
N ILE A 5 23.67 8.97 -38.69
CA ILE A 5 24.19 8.98 -37.31
C ILE A 5 23.37 9.92 -36.43
N LEU A 6 22.96 11.09 -36.97
CA LEU A 6 22.14 12.07 -36.26
C LEU A 6 20.74 11.54 -35.91
N ILE A 7 20.12 10.78 -36.82
CA ILE A 7 18.82 10.12 -36.59
C ILE A 7 18.93 8.99 -35.57
N SER A 8 20.02 8.23 -35.59
CA SER A 8 20.29 7.16 -34.61
C SER A 8 20.46 7.70 -33.18
N VAL A 9 21.18 8.82 -33.03
CA VAL A 9 21.34 9.51 -31.73
C VAL A 9 20.01 10.08 -31.23
N MET A 10 19.20 10.64 -32.12
CA MET A 10 17.90 11.21 -31.77
C MET A 10 16.88 10.15 -31.33
N LEU A 11 16.91 8.95 -31.92
CA LEU A 11 16.05 7.82 -31.52
C LEU A 11 16.45 7.19 -30.18
N PHE A 12 17.71 7.32 -29.76
CA PHE A 12 18.18 6.80 -28.48
C PHE A 12 17.69 7.64 -27.28
N SER A 13 17.42 8.93 -27.48
CA SER A 13 17.00 9.86 -26.42
C SER A 13 15.53 9.76 -26.00
N PHE A 14 14.68 8.97 -26.68
CA PHE A 14 13.24 8.89 -26.37
C PHE A 14 12.84 7.87 -25.29
N ASN A 15 13.75 7.00 -24.83
CA ASN A 15 13.38 5.89 -23.93
C ASN A 15 13.41 6.24 -22.42
N SER A 16 13.63 7.50 -22.05
CA SER A 16 13.89 7.89 -20.65
C SER A 16 12.70 8.50 -19.90
N TRP A 17 11.46 8.39 -20.41
CA TRP A 17 10.26 8.94 -19.77
C TRP A 17 9.30 7.83 -19.29
N ALA A 18 9.82 6.92 -18.47
CA ALA A 18 8.97 6.06 -17.66
C ALA A 18 9.07 6.54 -16.21
N ASP A 19 7.97 7.01 -15.64
CA ASP A 19 7.88 7.24 -14.19
C ASP A 19 7.91 5.86 -13.50
N ASP A 20 8.82 5.71 -12.54
CA ASP A 20 8.91 4.51 -11.72
C ASP A 20 7.82 4.56 -10.65
N THR A 21 6.91 3.59 -10.66
CA THR A 21 5.84 3.50 -9.65
C THR A 21 6.44 3.08 -8.32
N SER A 22 6.31 3.93 -7.31
CA SER A 22 6.74 3.62 -5.95
C SER A 22 5.68 2.80 -5.21
N ILE A 23 6.08 1.63 -4.69
CA ILE A 23 5.18 0.72 -3.97
C ILE A 23 5.77 0.43 -2.58
N GLU A 24 5.05 0.81 -1.53
CA GLU A 24 5.43 0.55 -0.14
C GLU A 24 4.38 -0.31 0.57
N HIS A 25 4.81 -1.38 1.22
CA HIS A 25 3.94 -2.29 1.97
C HIS A 25 4.00 -2.02 3.47
N PHE A 26 2.84 -1.94 4.11
CA PHE A 26 2.71 -1.78 5.57
C PHE A 26 2.01 -3.00 6.15
N SER A 27 2.73 -3.79 6.95
CA SER A 27 2.19 -4.95 7.66
C SER A 27 2.49 -4.85 9.15
N SER A 28 1.45 -4.91 9.97
CA SER A 28 1.54 -4.92 11.42
C SER A 28 2.14 -6.22 11.93
N LYS A 29 2.56 -6.20 13.20
CA LYS A 29 3.06 -7.40 13.89
C LYS A 29 2.03 -8.53 13.89
N GLN A 30 0.75 -8.20 13.98
CA GLN A 30 -0.33 -9.18 13.97
C GLN A 30 -0.45 -9.87 12.61
N THR A 31 -0.46 -9.09 11.53
CA THR A 31 -0.51 -9.58 10.14
C THR A 31 0.66 -10.50 9.82
N ILE A 32 1.87 -10.14 10.27
CA ILE A 32 3.07 -10.99 10.12
C ILE A 32 2.93 -12.26 10.97
N LYS A 33 2.49 -12.15 12.23
CA LYS A 33 2.33 -13.30 13.14
C LYS A 33 1.29 -14.31 12.64
N GLN A 34 0.20 -13.85 12.05
CA GLN A 34 -0.86 -14.67 11.47
C GLN A 34 -0.49 -15.23 10.08
N ASN A 35 0.63 -14.78 9.50
CA ASN A 35 1.09 -15.17 8.17
C ASN A 35 0.03 -14.95 7.07
N PHE A 36 -0.65 -13.80 7.13
CA PHE A 36 -1.65 -13.45 6.13
C PHE A 36 -1.01 -13.13 4.77
N PRO A 37 -1.66 -13.50 3.64
CA PRO A 37 -1.16 -13.25 2.30
C PRO A 37 -1.46 -11.81 1.82
N PHE A 38 -1.49 -10.84 2.72
CA PHE A 38 -1.76 -9.43 2.42
C PHE A 38 -1.06 -8.47 3.41
N SER A 39 -0.99 -7.20 3.04
CA SER A 39 -0.53 -6.09 3.88
C SER A 39 -1.73 -5.34 4.47
N ASP A 40 -1.56 -4.68 5.62
CA ASP A 40 -2.62 -3.85 6.21
C ASP A 40 -2.91 -2.63 5.34
N ALA A 41 -1.87 -2.07 4.74
CA ALA A 41 -1.99 -1.06 3.69
C ALA A 41 -0.85 -1.16 2.67
N VAL A 42 -1.10 -0.65 1.48
CA VAL A 42 -0.10 -0.47 0.42
C VAL A 42 -0.19 0.97 -0.07
N ARG A 43 0.93 1.69 -0.07
CA ARG A 43 1.04 3.00 -0.73
C ARG A 43 1.54 2.78 -2.15
N VAL A 44 0.81 3.29 -3.12
CA VAL A 44 1.22 3.38 -4.52
C VAL A 44 1.28 4.86 -4.88
N ASP A 45 2.49 5.36 -5.06
CA ASP A 45 2.78 6.79 -5.22
C ASP A 45 2.10 7.63 -4.12
N ASN A 46 1.12 8.45 -4.49
CA ASN A 46 0.40 9.33 -3.56
C ASN A 46 -0.91 8.75 -3.02
N THR A 47 -1.23 7.49 -3.33
CA THR A 47 -2.49 6.85 -2.92
C THR A 47 -2.21 5.71 -1.92
N ILE A 48 -2.98 5.68 -0.83
CA ILE A 48 -2.92 4.59 0.15
C ILE A 48 -4.15 3.71 -0.01
N TYR A 49 -3.92 2.43 -0.27
CA TYR A 49 -4.94 1.38 -0.29
C TYR A 49 -4.90 0.66 1.05
N ILE A 50 -6.00 0.71 1.81
CA ILE A 50 -6.12 0.05 3.11
C ILE A 50 -6.93 -1.23 2.92
N SER A 51 -6.46 -2.32 3.51
CA SER A 51 -7.21 -3.59 3.53
C SER A 51 -8.53 -3.46 4.29
N GLY A 52 -9.45 -4.39 4.04
CA GLY A 52 -10.68 -4.51 4.84
C GLY A 52 -10.33 -4.71 6.32
N MET A 53 -11.00 -3.98 7.22
CA MET A 53 -10.73 -4.02 8.65
C MET A 53 -11.90 -4.63 9.42
N ILE A 54 -11.57 -5.37 10.48
CA ILE A 54 -12.50 -5.97 11.43
C ILE A 54 -12.18 -5.38 12.81
N GLY A 55 -13.20 -5.26 13.67
CA GLY A 55 -13.04 -4.75 15.03
C GLY A 55 -12.36 -5.78 15.94
N GLU A 56 -11.04 -5.89 15.87
CA GLU A 56 -10.26 -6.84 16.68
C GLU A 56 -9.52 -6.18 17.85
N ASP A 57 -9.34 -6.93 18.93
CA ASP A 57 -8.46 -6.59 20.04
C ASP A 57 -6.96 -6.78 19.68
N ASN A 58 -6.06 -6.45 20.60
CA ASN A 58 -4.62 -6.59 20.37
C ASN A 58 -4.14 -8.05 20.22
N ASN A 59 -4.99 -9.03 20.51
CA ASN A 59 -4.71 -10.45 20.39
C ASN A 59 -5.25 -11.03 19.06
N GLY A 60 -6.09 -10.27 18.34
CA GLY A 60 -6.78 -10.70 17.11
C GLY A 60 -8.14 -11.33 17.35
N ASN A 61 -8.72 -11.14 18.53
CA ASN A 61 -10.09 -11.59 18.79
C ASN A 61 -11.07 -10.48 18.46
N LEU A 62 -12.27 -10.83 17.99
CA LEU A 62 -13.35 -9.87 17.79
C LEU A 62 -13.68 -9.15 19.12
N VAL A 63 -13.81 -7.83 19.10
CA VAL A 63 -14.19 -7.06 20.29
C VAL A 63 -15.64 -7.36 20.69
N GLU A 64 -15.91 -7.45 22.00
CA GLU A 64 -17.26 -7.69 22.50
C GLU A 64 -18.17 -6.45 22.38
N GLY A 65 -19.48 -6.69 22.37
CA GLY A 65 -20.52 -5.64 22.38
C GLY A 65 -21.12 -5.31 21.02
N GLY A 66 -20.72 -6.03 19.96
CA GLY A 66 -21.34 -5.99 18.64
C GLY A 66 -20.95 -4.78 17.80
N ILE A 67 -21.86 -4.35 16.92
CA ILE A 67 -21.53 -3.44 15.82
C ILE A 67 -20.94 -2.10 16.25
N VAL A 68 -21.38 -1.53 17.38
CA VAL A 68 -20.90 -0.22 17.84
C VAL A 68 -19.41 -0.27 18.24
N PRO A 69 -18.98 -1.10 19.22
CA PRO A 69 -17.57 -1.20 19.58
C PRO A 69 -16.69 -1.71 18.44
N GLU A 70 -17.18 -2.63 17.60
CA GLU A 70 -16.46 -3.07 16.40
C GLU A 70 -16.19 -1.92 15.43
N ALA A 71 -17.21 -1.12 15.11
CA ALA A 71 -17.07 0.04 14.23
C ALA A 71 -16.11 1.08 14.80
N HIS A 72 -16.20 1.38 16.11
CA HIS A 72 -15.24 2.28 16.76
C HIS A 72 -13.81 1.74 16.70
N THR A 73 -13.63 0.42 16.85
CA THR A 73 -12.31 -0.22 16.80
C THR A 73 -11.72 -0.13 15.40
N VAL A 74 -12.53 -0.41 14.36
CA VAL A 74 -12.14 -0.23 12.95
C VAL A 74 -11.65 1.19 12.69
N MET A 75 -12.43 2.21 13.08
CA MET A 75 -12.06 3.61 12.85
C MET A 75 -10.79 4.01 13.60
N LYS A 76 -10.60 3.54 14.84
CA LYS A 76 -9.37 3.80 15.61
C LYS A 76 -8.14 3.13 15.00
N THR A 77 -8.28 1.91 14.49
CA THR A 77 -7.19 1.19 13.83
C THR A 77 -6.84 1.85 12.50
N MET A 78 -7.84 2.25 11.70
CA MET A 78 -7.63 3.01 10.47
C MET A 78 -6.84 4.30 10.73
N ALA A 79 -7.20 5.04 11.78
CA ALA A 79 -6.49 6.26 12.16
C ALA A 79 -5.01 6.00 12.51
N LYS A 80 -4.68 4.84 13.11
CA LYS A 80 -3.28 4.45 13.39
C LYS A 80 -2.49 4.09 12.13
N ILE A 81 -3.15 3.53 11.11
CA ILE A 81 -2.51 3.20 9.83
C ILE A 81 -2.20 4.50 9.04
N LEU A 82 -3.04 5.53 9.19
CA LEU A 82 -2.94 6.78 8.44
C LEU A 82 -2.10 7.89 9.12
N ALA A 83 -1.78 7.75 10.41
CA ALA A 83 -1.00 8.72 11.17
C ALA A 83 0.51 8.55 10.95
#